data_AF-A0A0M8Y3P6-F1
#
_entry.id   AF-A0A0M8Y3P6-F1
#
_cell.length_a   1.000
_cell.length_b   1.000
_cell.length_c   1.000
_cell.angle_alpha   90.00
_cell.angle_beta   90.00
_cell.angle_gamma   90.00
#
_symmetry.space_group_name_H-M   'P 1'
#
loop_
_entity.id
_entity.type
_entity.pdbx_description
1 polymer ?
#
loop_
_entity_poly.entity_id
_entity_poly.type
_entity_poly.pdbx_seq_one_letter_code
_entity_poly.pdbx_strand_id
1 'polypeptide(L)'
;MVDTIEEPGGDVVSWARGRIATSVRMDVDDGVPVDLRGGLDDQAFLAIGDGIEITLRESHVRALRDQATAALGDMALVEAADRVVDAVYNAGAQARTAAVLAREKAEAAQRAGAGDQATAAFEAARHAAEAAEQAQAAVRAAAEAMRFADEAAETARAAARAATRGTPGQDAGQPPCPV
;
A
#
# COMPACT_ATOMS: atom_id res chain seq x y z
N MET A 1 -48.44 -42.83 16.06
CA MET A 1 -47.66 -42.84 17.32
C MET A 1 -46.44 -42.00 17.05
N VAL A 2 -46.28 -40.95 17.85
CA VAL A 2 -45.32 -39.86 17.73
C VAL A 2 -44.01 -40.30 18.39
N ASP A 3 -42.86 -40.02 17.75
CA ASP A 3 -41.67 -39.41 18.36
C ASP A 3 -40.62 -39.17 17.25
N THR A 4 -40.28 -37.93 16.91
CA THR A 4 -39.36 -36.97 17.57
C THR A 4 -37.89 -37.42 17.52
N ILE A 5 -37.13 -36.81 16.60
CA ILE A 5 -35.71 -36.50 16.83
C ILE A 5 -35.54 -35.02 16.50
N GLU A 6 -35.07 -34.29 17.50
CA GLU A 6 -34.78 -32.86 17.54
C GLU A 6 -33.71 -32.47 16.52
N GLU A 7 -33.96 -31.39 15.77
CA GLU A 7 -32.89 -30.59 15.17
C GLU A 7 -32.67 -29.33 16.03
N PRO A 8 -31.44 -29.03 16.46
CA PRO A 8 -31.15 -27.85 17.26
C PRO A 8 -31.19 -26.60 16.39
N GLY A 9 -31.91 -25.58 16.88
CA GLY A 9 -31.96 -24.25 16.30
C GLY A 9 -30.57 -23.64 16.13
N GLY A 10 -30.19 -23.41 14.87
CA GLY A 10 -29.15 -22.46 14.50
C GLY A 10 -29.80 -21.11 14.22
N ASP A 11 -29.45 -20.11 15.03
CA ASP A 11 -29.80 -18.70 14.90
C ASP A 11 -29.48 -18.19 13.49
N VAL A 12 -30.47 -18.23 12.58
CA VAL A 12 -30.37 -17.52 11.31
C VAL A 12 -30.66 -16.04 11.57
N VAL A 13 -29.61 -15.38 12.08
CA VAL A 13 -29.21 -14.03 11.65
C VAL A 13 -30.33 -12.97 11.70
N SER A 14 -30.56 -12.40 12.89
CA SER A 14 -31.58 -11.36 13.12
C SER A 14 -31.15 -9.91 12.84
N TRP A 15 -30.07 -9.66 12.10
CA TRP A 15 -29.62 -8.28 11.82
C TRP A 15 -30.48 -7.52 10.79
N ALA A 16 -31.42 -8.19 10.11
CA ALA A 16 -32.24 -7.60 9.04
C ALA A 16 -33.50 -6.86 9.53
N ARG A 17 -33.51 -6.31 10.75
CA ARG A 17 -34.56 -5.38 11.19
C ARG A 17 -33.98 -3.98 11.43
N GLY A 18 -34.05 -3.15 10.40
CA GLY A 18 -34.27 -1.71 10.60
C GLY A 18 -33.10 -0.75 10.36
N ARG A 19 -31.99 -1.14 9.71
CA ARG A 19 -30.99 -0.20 9.18
C ARG A 19 -30.50 -0.67 7.82
N ILE A 20 -30.70 0.14 6.77
CA ILE A 20 -30.04 -0.07 5.48
C ILE A 20 -28.54 0.08 5.76
N ALA A 21 -27.80 -1.03 5.71
CA ALA A 21 -26.35 -0.98 5.81
C ALA A 21 -25.81 -0.27 4.56
N THR A 22 -25.27 0.93 4.73
CA THR A 22 -24.70 1.73 3.64
C THR A 22 -23.26 1.32 3.29
N SER A 23 -22.66 0.42 4.06
CA SER A 23 -21.34 -0.15 3.80
C SER A 23 -21.23 -1.56 4.39
N VAL A 24 -20.67 -2.47 3.61
CA VAL A 24 -20.29 -3.82 4.05
C VAL A 24 -18.77 -3.90 3.95
N ARG A 25 -18.10 -4.22 5.06
CA ARG A 25 -16.67 -4.57 5.08
C ARG A 25 -16.57 -6.06 5.27
N MET A 26 -15.79 -6.71 4.42
CA MET A 26 -15.48 -8.13 4.52
C MET A 26 -13.97 -8.30 4.46
N ASP A 27 -13.44 -9.11 5.36
CA ASP A 27 -12.07 -9.59 5.33
C ASP A 27 -12.07 -10.95 4.64
N VAL A 28 -11.13 -11.20 3.75
CA VAL A 28 -11.07 -12.40 2.92
C VAL A 28 -9.69 -12.99 3.08
N ASP A 29 -9.61 -14.20 3.64
CA ASP A 29 -8.35 -14.87 3.91
C ASP A 29 -7.54 -15.11 2.64
N ASP A 30 -6.21 -15.18 2.80
CA ASP A 30 -5.28 -15.47 1.72
C ASP A 30 -5.64 -16.80 1.02
N GLY A 31 -5.67 -16.77 -0.31
CA GLY A 31 -5.95 -17.94 -1.15
C GLY A 31 -7.43 -18.23 -1.38
N VAL A 32 -8.35 -17.48 -0.76
CA VAL A 32 -9.78 -17.56 -1.11
C VAL A 32 -9.98 -16.96 -2.51
N PRO A 33 -10.58 -17.71 -3.46
CA PRO A 33 -10.79 -17.21 -4.80
C PRO A 33 -11.85 -16.10 -4.79
N VAL A 34 -11.53 -15.00 -5.47
CA VAL A 34 -12.45 -13.91 -5.77
C VAL A 34 -12.62 -13.85 -7.28
N ASP A 35 -13.84 -14.10 -7.76
CA ASP A 35 -14.16 -14.17 -9.19
C ASP A 35 -15.22 -13.13 -9.55
N LEU A 36 -14.98 -12.38 -10.62
CA LEU A 36 -15.92 -11.41 -11.16
C LEU A 36 -16.44 -11.92 -12.50
N ARG A 37 -17.70 -12.34 -12.52
CA ARG A 37 -18.36 -12.89 -13.71
C ARG A 37 -19.34 -11.89 -14.30
N GLY A 38 -19.34 -11.76 -15.62
CA GLY A 38 -20.35 -10.99 -16.34
C GLY A 38 -21.69 -11.73 -16.34
N GLY A 39 -22.75 -11.02 -15.96
CA GLY A 39 -24.13 -11.47 -16.13
C GLY A 39 -24.73 -10.97 -17.44
N LEU A 40 -25.84 -11.59 -17.84
CA LEU A 40 -26.74 -10.98 -18.81
C LEU A 40 -27.49 -9.83 -18.09
N ASP A 41 -27.79 -8.74 -18.80
CA ASP A 41 -28.50 -7.54 -18.30
C ASP A 41 -27.65 -6.50 -17.52
N ASP A 42 -26.46 -6.15 -18.02
CA ASP A 42 -25.58 -5.08 -17.47
C ASP A 42 -25.21 -5.24 -15.98
N GLN A 43 -25.27 -6.48 -15.51
CA GLN A 43 -24.93 -6.88 -14.15
C GLN A 43 -23.67 -7.74 -14.15
N ALA A 44 -22.93 -7.69 -13.05
CA ALA A 44 -21.84 -8.60 -12.78
C ALA A 44 -22.04 -9.26 -11.42
N PHE A 45 -21.50 -10.47 -11.27
CA PHE A 45 -21.54 -11.22 -10.03
C PHE A 45 -20.12 -11.31 -9.49
N LEU A 46 -19.91 -10.77 -8.28
CA LEU A 46 -18.69 -10.95 -7.52
C LEU A 46 -18.89 -12.13 -6.58
N ALA A 47 -18.21 -13.23 -6.85
CA ALA A 47 -18.21 -14.43 -6.03
C ALA A 47 -16.95 -14.46 -5.15
N ILE A 48 -17.12 -14.75 -3.86
CA ILE A 48 -16.03 -14.84 -2.89
C ILE A 48 -16.13 -16.19 -2.19
N GLY A 49 -15.15 -17.07 -2.45
CA GLY A 49 -15.23 -18.47 -2.05
C GLY A 49 -16.42 -19.19 -2.72
N ASP A 50 -17.10 -20.05 -1.96
CA ASP A 50 -18.25 -20.85 -2.39
C ASP A 50 -19.60 -20.36 -1.85
N GLY A 51 -19.61 -19.37 -0.95
CA GLY A 51 -20.81 -19.01 -0.18
C GLY A 51 -21.32 -17.57 -0.34
N ILE A 52 -20.57 -16.67 -0.98
CA ILE A 52 -20.94 -15.25 -1.07
C ILE A 52 -20.98 -14.81 -2.53
N GLU A 53 -22.15 -14.33 -2.96
CA GLU A 53 -22.38 -13.76 -4.28
C GLU A 53 -22.98 -12.35 -4.15
N ILE A 54 -22.34 -11.38 -4.80
CA ILE A 54 -22.76 -9.97 -4.79
C ILE A 54 -23.09 -9.53 -6.21
N THR A 55 -24.32 -9.08 -6.43
CA THR A 55 -24.74 -8.49 -7.71
C THR A 55 -24.32 -7.03 -7.80
N LEU A 56 -23.55 -6.71 -8.83
CA LEU A 56 -23.01 -5.39 -9.13
C LEU A 56 -23.67 -4.85 -10.40
N ARG A 57 -23.94 -3.55 -10.42
CA ARG A 57 -24.35 -2.84 -11.65
C ARG A 57 -23.11 -2.40 -12.43
N GLU A 58 -23.28 -2.14 -13.73
CA GLU A 58 -22.21 -1.68 -14.62
C GLU A 58 -21.38 -0.51 -14.04
N SER A 59 -22.04 0.49 -13.43
CA SER A 59 -21.35 1.63 -12.81
C SER A 59 -20.40 1.23 -11.67
N HIS A 60 -20.79 0.22 -10.87
CA HIS A 60 -19.96 -0.32 -9.78
C HIS A 60 -18.79 -1.13 -10.34
N VAL A 61 -19.00 -1.89 -11.40
CA VAL A 61 -17.94 -2.66 -12.08
C VAL A 61 -16.88 -1.72 -12.65
N ARG A 62 -17.30 -0.62 -13.28
CA ARG A 62 -16.38 0.39 -13.82
C ARG A 62 -15.56 1.05 -12.70
N ALA A 63 -16.22 1.47 -11.63
CA ALA A 63 -15.53 2.05 -10.47
C ALA A 63 -14.53 1.07 -9.85
N LEU A 64 -14.90 -0.21 -9.70
CA LEU A 64 -14.02 -1.25 -9.16
C LEU A 64 -12.81 -1.48 -10.06
N ARG A 65 -13.00 -1.52 -11.38
CA ARG A 65 -11.91 -1.67 -12.35
C ARG A 65 -10.93 -0.50 -12.28
N ASP A 66 -11.44 0.72 -12.24
CA ASP A 66 -10.59 1.92 -12.20
C ASP A 66 -9.83 2.00 -10.86
N GLN A 67 -10.48 1.63 -9.74
CA GLN A 67 -9.82 1.51 -8.42
C GLN A 67 -8.77 0.40 -8.39
N ALA A 68 -9.05 -0.77 -8.94
CA ALA A 68 -8.09 -1.88 -9.00
C ALA A 68 -6.88 -1.51 -9.87
N THR A 69 -7.11 -0.84 -11.01
CA THR A 69 -6.03 -0.36 -11.89
C THR A 69 -5.13 0.64 -11.17
N ALA A 70 -5.73 1.59 -10.45
CA ALA A 70 -4.98 2.56 -9.65
C ALA A 70 -4.19 1.87 -8.52
N ALA A 71 -4.81 0.97 -7.77
CA ALA A 71 -4.16 0.26 -6.67
C ALA A 71 -2.99 -0.62 -7.14
N LEU A 72 -3.17 -1.35 -8.26
CA LEU A 72 -2.08 -2.13 -8.86
C LEU A 72 -0.95 -1.24 -9.38
N GLY A 73 -1.29 -0.09 -9.96
CA GLY A 73 -0.31 0.92 -10.37
C GLY A 73 0.50 1.47 -9.19
N ASP A 74 -0.18 1.81 -8.10
CA ASP A 74 0.45 2.31 -6.87
C ASP A 74 1.37 1.25 -6.24
N MET A 75 0.93 -0.01 -6.17
CA MET A 75 1.74 -1.12 -5.67
C MET A 75 3.01 -1.33 -6.50
N ALA A 76 2.90 -1.28 -7.83
CA ALA A 76 4.05 -1.44 -8.71
C ALA A 76 5.07 -0.28 -8.56
N LEU A 77 4.59 0.94 -8.32
CA LEU A 77 5.45 2.09 -8.04
C LEU A 77 6.16 1.97 -6.69
N VAL A 78 5.46 1.51 -5.65
CA VAL A 78 6.06 1.25 -4.33
C VAL A 78 7.13 0.17 -4.42
N GLU A 79 6.86 -0.94 -5.10
CA GLU A 79 7.83 -2.02 -5.30
C GLU A 79 9.05 -1.57 -6.13
N ALA A 80 8.85 -0.71 -7.12
CA ALA A 80 9.95 -0.12 -7.87
C ALA A 80 10.80 0.82 -7.00
N ALA A 81 10.18 1.63 -6.14
CA ALA A 81 10.86 2.51 -5.21
C ALA A 81 11.67 1.71 -4.18
N ASP A 82 11.10 0.66 -3.61
CA ASP A 82 11.73 -0.20 -2.61
C ASP A 82 13.02 -0.85 -3.16
N ARG A 83 12.95 -1.41 -4.38
CA ARG A 83 14.13 -1.95 -5.08
C ARG A 83 15.26 -0.93 -5.27
N VAL A 84 14.92 0.33 -5.54
CA VAL A 84 15.92 1.40 -5.69
C VAL A 84 16.55 1.73 -4.34
N VAL A 85 15.75 1.86 -3.28
CA VAL A 85 16.24 2.12 -1.92
C VAL A 85 17.19 1.01 -1.46
N ASP A 86 16.82 -0.25 -1.69
CA ASP A 86 17.66 -1.41 -1.39
C ASP A 86 18.98 -1.41 -2.19
N ALA A 87 18.92 -1.10 -3.48
CA ALA A 87 20.12 -1.00 -4.31
C ALA A 87 21.08 0.10 -3.79
N VAL A 88 20.54 1.26 -3.40
CA VAL A 88 21.33 2.36 -2.83
C VAL A 88 21.92 1.98 -1.48
N TYR A 89 21.15 1.31 -0.62
CA TYR A 89 21.65 0.82 0.67
C TYR A 89 22.83 -0.14 0.48
N ASN A 90 22.70 -1.10 -0.42
CA ASN A 90 23.74 -2.07 -0.75
C ASN A 90 24.99 -1.41 -1.36
N ALA A 91 24.82 -0.46 -2.29
CA ALA A 91 25.92 0.31 -2.85
C ALA A 91 26.67 1.10 -1.75
N GLY A 92 25.94 1.70 -0.81
CA GLY A 92 26.53 2.38 0.35
C GLY A 92 27.31 1.43 1.26
N ALA A 93 26.82 0.20 1.47
CA ALA A 93 27.56 -0.82 2.22
C ALA A 93 28.87 -1.22 1.53
N GLN A 94 28.83 -1.44 0.22
CA GLN A 94 30.02 -1.75 -0.57
C GLN A 94 31.03 -0.59 -0.54
N ALA A 95 30.57 0.65 -0.65
CA ALA A 95 31.42 1.84 -0.57
C ALA A 95 32.14 1.96 0.79
N ARG A 96 31.46 1.64 1.90
CA ARG A 96 32.12 1.58 3.23
C ARG A 96 33.21 0.51 3.27
N THR A 97 32.92 -0.69 2.78
CA THR A 97 33.92 -1.77 2.72
C THR A 97 35.12 -1.37 1.86
N ALA A 98 34.87 -0.74 0.70
CA ALA A 98 35.93 -0.22 -0.16
C ALA A 98 36.77 0.86 0.53
N ALA A 99 36.15 1.76 1.29
CA ALA A 99 36.84 2.79 2.05
C ALA A 99 37.79 2.21 3.12
N VAL A 100 37.32 1.22 3.87
CA VAL A 100 38.12 0.50 4.88
C VAL A 100 39.32 -0.16 4.22
N LEU A 101 39.09 -0.91 3.14
CA LEU A 101 40.14 -1.65 2.44
C LEU A 101 41.17 -0.70 1.81
N ALA A 102 40.73 0.39 1.19
CA ALA A 102 41.63 1.41 0.63
C ALA A 102 42.52 2.04 1.73
N ARG A 103 41.96 2.30 2.92
CA ARG A 103 42.71 2.83 4.06
C ARG A 103 43.75 1.85 4.58
N GLU A 104 43.40 0.57 4.73
CA GLU A 104 44.34 -0.47 5.13
C GLU A 104 45.52 -0.58 4.14
N LYS A 105 45.25 -0.45 2.84
CA LYS A 105 46.29 -0.44 1.80
C LYS A 105 47.14 0.82 1.86
N ALA A 106 46.56 1.97 2.14
CA ALA A 106 47.30 3.22 2.32
C ALA A 106 48.28 3.12 3.49
N GLU A 107 47.82 2.60 4.63
CA GLU A 107 48.66 2.40 5.83
C GLU A 107 49.77 1.36 5.60
N ALA A 108 49.51 0.32 4.81
CA ALA A 108 50.54 -0.64 4.40
C ALA A 108 51.58 0.00 3.46
N ALA A 109 51.14 0.76 2.45
CA ALA A 109 52.03 1.46 1.52
C ALA A 109 52.89 2.51 2.24
N GLN A 110 52.32 3.23 3.21
CA GLN A 110 53.04 4.19 4.03
C GLN A 110 54.12 3.52 4.88
N ARG A 111 53.82 2.38 5.52
CA ARG A 111 54.81 1.59 6.25
C ARG A 111 55.93 1.05 5.36
N ALA A 112 55.64 0.80 4.08
CA ALA A 112 56.61 0.36 3.08
C ALA A 112 57.43 1.52 2.46
N GLY A 113 57.15 2.78 2.84
CA GLY A 113 57.82 3.96 2.28
C GLY A 113 57.32 4.37 0.88
N ALA A 114 56.23 3.79 0.40
CA ALA A 114 55.61 4.08 -0.89
C ALA A 114 54.62 5.26 -0.77
N GLY A 115 55.15 6.47 -0.60
CA GLY A 115 54.38 7.67 -0.24
C GLY A 115 53.31 8.09 -1.25
N ASP A 116 53.61 8.01 -2.55
CA ASP A 116 52.65 8.40 -3.61
C ASP A 116 51.48 7.42 -3.68
N GLN A 117 51.76 6.12 -3.53
CA GLN A 117 50.75 5.07 -3.49
C GLN A 117 49.88 5.15 -2.23
N ALA A 118 50.49 5.51 -1.09
CA ALA A 118 49.76 5.75 0.14
C ALA A 118 48.79 6.93 0.00
N THR A 119 49.26 8.05 -0.59
CA THR A 119 48.43 9.23 -0.85
C THR A 119 47.24 8.90 -1.75
N ALA A 120 47.48 8.23 -2.87
CA ALA A 120 46.41 7.82 -3.80
C ALA A 120 45.39 6.88 -3.13
N ALA A 121 45.84 5.95 -2.28
CA ALA A 121 44.96 5.05 -1.55
C ALA A 121 44.14 5.76 -0.45
N PHE A 122 44.70 6.78 0.22
CA PHE A 122 43.95 7.63 1.16
C PHE A 122 42.88 8.47 0.45
N GLU A 123 43.18 9.03 -0.72
CA GLU A 123 42.20 9.77 -1.51
C GLU A 123 41.05 8.85 -1.97
N ALA A 124 41.37 7.65 -2.45
CA ALA A 124 40.37 6.65 -2.81
C ALA A 124 39.50 6.25 -1.60
N ALA A 125 40.10 6.07 -0.42
CA ALA A 125 39.37 5.79 0.81
C ALA A 125 38.40 6.93 1.18
N ARG A 126 38.84 8.18 1.05
CA ARG A 126 38.00 9.36 1.31
C ARG A 126 36.80 9.40 0.35
N HIS A 127 37.03 9.24 -0.95
CA HIS A 127 35.94 9.26 -1.93
C HIS A 127 34.93 8.14 -1.72
N ALA A 128 35.39 6.94 -1.36
CA ALA A 128 34.51 5.82 -1.04
C ALA A 128 33.69 6.08 0.24
N ALA A 129 34.28 6.72 1.25
CA ALA A 129 33.56 7.11 2.47
C ALA A 129 32.49 8.19 2.18
N GLU A 130 32.83 9.21 1.38
CA GLU A 130 31.89 10.26 0.95
C GLU A 130 30.71 9.66 0.17
N ALA A 131 30.97 8.73 -0.75
CA ALA A 131 29.93 8.04 -1.51
C ALA A 131 29.00 7.21 -0.59
N ALA A 132 29.56 6.55 0.43
CA ALA A 132 28.78 5.80 1.41
C ALA A 132 27.86 6.71 2.25
N GLU A 133 28.35 7.88 2.67
CA GLU A 133 27.57 8.87 3.42
C GLU A 133 26.42 9.42 2.56
N GLN A 134 26.68 9.74 1.30
CA GLN A 134 25.64 10.20 0.36
C GLN A 134 24.57 9.13 0.13
N ALA A 135 24.96 7.88 -0.05
CA ALA A 135 24.01 6.77 -0.18
C ALA A 135 23.12 6.64 1.08
N GLN A 136 23.71 6.78 2.27
CA GLN A 136 22.93 6.72 3.51
C GLN A 136 21.98 7.91 3.66
N ALA A 137 22.41 9.11 3.28
CA ALA A 137 21.55 10.30 3.28
C ALA A 137 20.37 10.13 2.32
N ALA A 138 20.61 9.59 1.12
CA ALA A 138 19.58 9.31 0.13
C ALA A 138 18.53 8.30 0.65
N VAL A 139 18.96 7.22 1.29
CA VAL A 139 18.05 6.24 1.90
C VAL A 139 17.19 6.87 3.00
N ARG A 140 17.76 7.73 3.85
CA ARG A 140 16.99 8.43 4.90
C ARG A 140 15.97 9.39 4.29
N ALA A 141 16.36 10.16 3.27
CA ALA A 141 15.48 11.08 2.59
C ALA A 141 14.32 10.34 1.89
N ALA A 142 14.60 9.19 1.28
CA ALA A 142 13.57 8.34 0.68
C ALA A 142 12.58 7.81 1.74
N ALA A 143 13.08 7.32 2.88
CA ALA A 143 12.23 6.86 3.98
C ALA A 143 11.31 7.97 4.52
N GLU A 144 11.83 9.19 4.65
CA GLU A 144 11.05 10.34 5.09
C GLU A 144 9.99 10.75 4.05
N ALA A 145 10.34 10.73 2.76
CA ALA A 145 9.38 11.00 1.68
C ALA A 145 8.24 9.97 1.64
N MET A 146 8.55 8.68 1.86
CA MET A 146 7.53 7.62 1.93
C MET A 146 6.57 7.86 3.10
N ARG A 147 7.08 8.23 4.28
CA ARG A 147 6.23 8.60 5.42
C ARG A 147 5.28 9.77 5.09
N PHE A 148 5.78 10.82 4.43
CA PHE A 148 4.93 11.94 4.03
C PHE A 148 3.87 11.53 3.00
N ALA A 149 4.21 10.64 2.07
CA ALA A 149 3.25 10.10 1.11
C ALA A 149 2.13 9.32 1.83
N ASP A 150 2.47 8.50 2.82
CA ASP A 150 1.49 7.76 3.63
C ASP A 150 0.57 8.71 4.42
N GLU A 151 1.12 9.75 5.05
CA GLU A 151 0.34 10.77 5.77
C GLU A 151 -0.63 11.52 4.82
N ALA A 152 -0.15 11.87 3.62
CA ALA A 152 -0.98 12.52 2.60
C ALA A 152 -2.08 11.59 2.09
N ALA A 153 -1.77 10.31 1.86
CA ALA A 153 -2.74 9.31 1.45
C ALA A 153 -3.82 9.10 2.52
N GLU A 154 -3.45 9.03 3.81
CA GLU A 154 -4.43 8.90 4.89
C GLU A 154 -5.31 10.14 5.02
N THR A 155 -4.73 11.33 4.86
CA THR A 155 -5.49 12.59 4.84
C THR A 155 -6.50 12.62 3.68
N ALA A 156 -6.08 12.20 2.49
CA ALA A 156 -6.96 12.10 1.33
C ALA A 156 -8.11 11.09 1.55
N ARG A 157 -7.82 9.92 2.14
CA ARG A 157 -8.83 8.92 2.51
C ARG A 157 -9.81 9.47 3.55
N ALA A 158 -9.32 10.20 4.56
CA ALA A 158 -10.16 10.82 5.57
C ALA A 158 -11.10 11.87 4.96
N ALA A 159 -10.58 12.73 4.06
CA ALA A 159 -11.37 13.72 3.33
C ALA A 159 -12.44 13.08 2.44
N ALA A 160 -12.09 12.02 1.70
CA ALA A 160 -13.04 11.26 0.89
C ALA A 160 -14.18 10.66 1.74
N ARG A 161 -13.85 10.07 2.90
CA ARG A 161 -14.84 9.53 3.85
C ARG A 161 -15.73 10.61 4.47
N ALA A 162 -15.24 11.84 4.60
CA ALA A 162 -16.03 12.97 5.09
C ALA A 162 -17.00 13.46 4.00
N ALA A 163 -16.54 13.57 2.76
CA ALA A 163 -17.36 13.95 1.61
C ALA A 163 -18.54 12.98 1.40
N THR A 164 -18.33 11.67 1.52
CA THR A 164 -19.41 10.67 1.42
C THR A 164 -20.41 10.71 2.57
N ARG A 165 -20.04 11.29 3.72
CA ARG A 165 -20.94 11.49 4.87
C ARG A 165 -21.64 12.85 4.85
N GLY A 166 -21.17 13.79 4.01
CA GLY A 166 -21.63 15.17 3.93
C GLY A 166 -22.75 15.44 2.92
N THR A 167 -23.39 14.43 2.34
CA THR A 167 -24.55 14.61 1.44
C THR A 167 -25.89 14.19 2.07
N PRO A 168 -26.40 14.84 3.14
CA PRO A 168 -27.83 14.97 3.36
C PRO A 168 -28.37 16.18 2.59
N GLY A 169 -29.56 16.00 2.00
CA GLY A 169 -30.16 16.88 1.00
C GLY A 169 -30.00 18.38 1.23
N GLN A 170 -29.52 19.08 0.21
CA GLN A 170 -29.90 20.46 -0.02
C GLN A 170 -31.42 20.46 -0.24
N ASP A 171 -32.13 20.96 0.78
CA ASP A 171 -33.56 21.25 0.80
C ASP A 171 -33.92 22.17 -0.37
N ALA A 172 -34.22 21.57 -1.51
CA ALA A 172 -34.86 22.23 -2.62
C ALA A 172 -36.36 22.31 -2.34
N GLY A 173 -36.79 23.44 -1.79
CA GLY A 173 -38.12 23.98 -2.04
C GLY A 173 -39.21 23.62 -1.03
N GLN A 174 -39.46 24.56 -0.11
CA GLN A 174 -40.83 24.82 0.32
C GLN A 174 -41.00 26.32 0.64
N PRO A 175 -41.68 27.12 -0.20
CA PRO A 175 -42.09 28.46 0.20
C PRO A 175 -43.18 28.36 1.29
N PRO A 176 -43.20 29.28 2.28
CA PRO A 176 -44.17 29.24 3.35
C PRO A 176 -45.58 29.48 2.83
N CYS A 177 -46.51 28.57 3.15
CA CYS A 177 -47.94 28.77 2.95
C CYS A 177 -48.43 29.94 3.83
N PRO A 178 -49.14 30.94 3.28
CA PRO A 178 -49.81 31.95 4.10
C PRO A 178 -51.13 31.39 4.67
N VAL A 179 -51.36 31.68 5.95
CA VAL A 179 -52.66 31.58 6.65
C VAL A 179 -53.55 32.77 6.36
#